data_AF-A0A6P7T104-F1
#
_entry.id   AF-A0A6P7T104-F1
#
_cell.length_a   1.000
_cell.length_b   1.000
_cell.length_c   1.000
_cell.angle_alpha   90.00
_cell.angle_beta   90.00
_cell.angle_gamma   90.00
#
_symmetry.space_group_name_H-M   'P 1'
#
loop_
_entity.id
_entity.type
_entity.pdbx_description
1 polymer ?
#
loop_
_entity_poly.entity_id
_entity_poly.type
_entity_poly.pdbx_seq_one_letter_code
_entity_poly.pdbx_strand_id
1 'polypeptide(L)'
;MKNERTAEDCALIRISFARFAVTTVCLPSISLLLCFFSGVLFQFYDVNETVCNVTNFIPSISAVTGITPQRYLWRICIALHCTPRFAVAFMYFNMYKGFLQSIKKEHQSLFLTLIKVNFWLNIMENSSLIGVTYISNKENYPIHEKIFIVFMATSLCYMLLNTILFRWTRDKVTEADEKSFKWKVLMFCSIMVATAGLLFFFVKHRFHCEPLAFSWFSLCEYVIAYTNMGFHMTAAYDFRNVTFYACTPAVYSTLPINGMLVNNNKKQR
;
A
#
# COMPACT_ATOMS: atom_id res chain seq x y z
N MET A 1 -30.40 8.52 -35.87
CA MET A 1 -29.14 8.39 -35.10
C MET A 1 -29.49 8.41 -33.62
N LYS A 2 -29.43 7.27 -32.92
CA LYS A 2 -29.57 7.25 -31.45
C LYS A 2 -28.26 7.79 -30.87
N ASN A 3 -28.32 8.92 -30.16
CA ASN A 3 -27.19 9.40 -29.37
C ASN A 3 -26.85 8.32 -28.33
N GLU A 4 -25.69 7.66 -28.47
CA GLU A 4 -25.14 6.80 -27.42
C GLU A 4 -24.78 7.71 -26.24
N ARG A 5 -25.60 7.70 -25.19
CA ARG A 5 -25.25 8.38 -23.93
C ARG A 5 -24.04 7.69 -23.34
N THR A 6 -23.00 8.46 -23.07
CA THR A 6 -21.80 7.95 -22.42
C THR A 6 -22.01 7.91 -20.90
N ALA A 7 -21.23 7.10 -20.18
CA ALA A 7 -21.28 7.07 -18.72
C ALA A 7 -20.99 8.45 -18.09
N GLU A 8 -20.28 9.33 -18.81
CA GLU A 8 -19.99 10.71 -18.38
C GLU A 8 -21.25 11.59 -18.32
N ASP A 9 -22.20 11.36 -19.24
CA ASP A 9 -23.44 12.15 -19.33
C ASP A 9 -24.43 11.87 -18.20
N CYS A 10 -24.19 10.80 -17.43
CA CYS A 10 -25.13 10.25 -16.44
C CYS A 10 -24.53 10.14 -15.02
N ALA A 11 -23.33 10.67 -14.81
CA ALA A 11 -22.61 10.53 -13.56
C ALA A 11 -23.04 11.59 -12.53
N LEU A 12 -23.52 11.14 -11.36
CA LEU A 12 -23.77 11.99 -10.20
C LEU A 12 -22.48 12.37 -9.49
N ILE A 13 -21.51 11.44 -9.45
CA ILE A 13 -20.22 11.64 -8.80
C ILE A 13 -19.13 11.15 -9.74
N ARG A 14 -18.11 11.99 -9.92
CA ARG A 14 -16.90 11.71 -10.70
C ARG A 14 -15.67 11.83 -9.80
N ILE A 15 -14.95 10.74 -9.59
CA ILE A 15 -13.73 10.73 -8.78
C ILE A 15 -12.57 10.22 -9.64
N SER A 16 -11.54 11.05 -9.84
CA SER A 16 -10.32 10.59 -10.50
C SER A 16 -9.57 9.62 -9.60
N PHE A 17 -8.88 8.65 -10.21
CA PHE A 17 -8.10 7.69 -9.45
C PHE A 17 -7.05 8.36 -8.54
N ALA A 18 -6.44 9.46 -8.99
CA ALA A 18 -5.48 10.21 -8.18
C ALA A 18 -6.09 10.72 -6.86
N ARG A 19 -7.30 11.28 -6.89
CA ARG A 19 -7.99 11.74 -5.66
C ARG A 19 -8.31 10.55 -4.76
N PHE A 20 -8.81 9.47 -5.33
CA PHE A 20 -9.09 8.22 -4.60
C PHE A 20 -7.83 7.66 -3.91
N ALA A 21 -6.70 7.61 -4.62
CA ALA A 21 -5.42 7.15 -4.07
C ALA A 21 -4.94 8.05 -2.93
N VAL A 22 -4.99 9.38 -3.11
CA VAL A 22 -4.59 10.33 -2.07
C VAL A 22 -5.44 10.18 -0.81
N THR A 23 -6.76 10.19 -0.95
CA THR A 23 -7.68 10.01 0.20
C THR A 23 -7.41 8.69 0.92
N THR A 24 -7.23 7.60 0.16
CA THR A 24 -6.97 6.27 0.72
C THR A 24 -5.68 6.25 1.55
N VAL A 25 -4.59 6.84 1.07
CA VAL A 25 -3.29 6.85 1.77
C VAL A 25 -3.25 7.84 2.93
N CYS A 26 -3.94 8.99 2.81
CA CYS A 26 -3.98 9.98 3.89
C CYS A 26 -4.61 9.42 5.18
N LEU A 27 -5.55 8.47 5.09
CA LEU A 27 -6.19 7.86 6.26
C LEU A 27 -5.18 7.26 7.25
N PRO A 28 -4.37 6.25 6.89
CA PRO A 28 -3.39 5.69 7.81
C PRO A 28 -2.22 6.65 8.08
N SER A 29 -1.82 7.51 7.13
CA SER A 29 -0.74 8.49 7.39
C SER A 29 -1.11 9.46 8.51
N ILE A 30 -2.29 10.07 8.44
CA ILE A 30 -2.77 11.01 9.47
C ILE A 30 -3.06 10.27 10.77
N SER A 31 -3.70 9.09 10.69
CA SER A 31 -3.97 8.25 11.86
C SER A 31 -2.69 7.90 12.62
N LEU A 32 -1.61 7.52 11.92
CA LEU A 32 -0.33 7.18 12.52
C LEU A 32 0.29 8.37 13.26
N LEU A 33 0.27 9.56 12.66
CA LEU A 33 0.73 10.79 13.31
C LEU A 33 -0.07 11.09 14.58
N LEU A 34 -1.40 11.00 14.50
CA LEU A 34 -2.27 11.24 15.65
C LEU A 34 -2.01 10.22 16.77
N CYS A 35 -1.85 8.93 16.42
CA CYS A 35 -1.50 7.89 17.39
C CYS A 35 -0.14 8.15 18.03
N PHE A 36 0.87 8.53 17.24
CA PHE A 36 2.20 8.87 17.73
C PHE A 36 2.17 10.04 18.71
N PHE A 37 1.63 11.20 18.30
CA PHE A 37 1.63 12.39 19.14
C PHE A 37 0.78 12.20 20.40
N SER A 38 -0.41 11.61 20.28
CA SER A 38 -1.25 11.35 21.45
C SER A 38 -0.62 10.33 22.40
N GLY A 39 -0.02 9.26 21.87
CA GLY A 39 0.68 8.25 22.68
C GLY A 39 1.87 8.85 23.43
N VAL A 40 2.69 9.66 22.76
CA VAL A 40 3.85 10.32 23.38
C VAL A 40 3.44 11.38 24.40
N LEU A 41 2.40 12.19 24.13
CA LEU A 41 1.99 13.28 25.02
C LEU A 41 1.21 12.81 26.24
N PHE A 42 0.33 11.83 26.07
CA PHE A 42 -0.62 11.43 27.13
C PHE A 42 -0.26 10.09 27.78
N GLN A 43 0.51 9.23 27.11
CA GLN A 43 0.75 7.84 27.54
C GLN A 43 2.23 7.41 27.36
N PHE A 44 3.17 8.34 27.59
CA PHE A 44 4.60 8.18 27.27
C PHE A 44 5.21 6.89 27.83
N TYR A 45 4.94 6.57 29.10
CA TYR A 45 5.50 5.38 29.76
C TYR A 45 4.94 4.09 29.16
N ASP A 46 3.63 4.03 28.90
CA ASP A 46 2.96 2.83 28.39
C ASP A 46 3.38 2.48 26.95
N VAL A 47 3.78 3.47 26.16
CA VAL A 47 4.20 3.28 24.75
C VAL A 47 5.70 3.04 24.60
N ASN A 48 6.52 3.43 25.58
CA ASN A 48 7.97 3.19 25.58
C ASN A 48 8.39 1.97 26.41
N GLU A 49 7.45 1.27 27.05
CA GLU A 49 7.72 0.05 27.81
C GLU A 49 8.25 -1.08 26.89
N THR A 50 9.38 -1.66 27.27
CA THR A 50 10.03 -2.76 26.54
C THR A 50 10.55 -3.82 27.50
N VAL A 51 10.81 -5.03 27.01
CA VAL A 51 11.32 -6.16 27.81
C VAL A 51 12.66 -5.85 28.50
N CYS A 52 13.52 -5.04 27.87
CA CYS A 52 14.82 -4.67 28.44
C CYS A 52 14.74 -3.52 29.45
N ASN A 53 13.59 -2.85 29.58
CA ASN A 53 13.37 -1.70 30.48
C ASN A 53 14.49 -0.64 30.41
N VAL A 54 14.96 -0.35 29.21
CA VAL A 54 15.99 0.67 28.94
C VAL A 54 15.37 1.96 28.39
N THR A 55 16.10 3.07 28.49
CA THR A 55 15.66 4.38 28.01
C THR A 55 15.32 4.36 26.52
N ASN A 56 14.11 4.82 26.20
CA ASN A 56 13.59 4.98 24.84
C ASN A 56 12.77 6.26 24.75
N PHE A 57 12.78 6.87 23.56
CA PHE A 57 12.03 8.11 23.28
C PHE A 57 11.08 7.97 22.10
N ILE A 58 11.36 7.05 21.17
CA ILE A 58 10.51 6.80 20.00
C ILE A 58 9.81 5.45 20.19
N PRO A 59 8.52 5.44 20.53
CA PRO A 59 7.75 4.21 20.66
C PRO A 59 7.48 3.57 19.30
N SER A 60 7.37 2.24 19.27
CA SER A 60 7.07 1.48 18.05
C SER A 60 5.67 1.78 17.52
N ILE A 61 5.43 1.51 16.23
CA ILE A 61 4.09 1.68 15.65
C ILE A 61 3.07 0.83 16.41
N SER A 62 3.40 -0.43 16.68
CA SER A 62 2.51 -1.36 17.39
C SER A 62 2.23 -0.91 18.83
N ALA A 63 3.13 -0.16 19.48
CA ALA A 63 2.88 0.39 20.81
C ALA A 63 1.86 1.54 20.78
N VAL A 64 2.08 2.54 19.92
CA VAL A 64 1.19 3.73 19.86
C VAL A 64 -0.16 3.42 19.22
N THR A 65 -0.24 2.42 18.35
CA THR A 65 -1.50 1.96 17.75
C THR A 65 -2.16 0.82 18.54
N GLY A 66 -1.43 0.22 19.48
CA GLY A 66 -1.92 -0.87 20.33
C GLY A 66 -2.66 -0.40 21.58
N ILE A 67 -2.56 0.88 21.95
CA ILE A 67 -3.14 1.43 23.18
C ILE A 67 -4.47 2.16 22.93
N THR A 68 -5.33 2.23 23.94
CA THR A 68 -6.65 2.88 23.84
C THR A 68 -6.54 4.36 24.25
N PRO A 69 -7.18 5.29 23.50
CA PRO A 69 -8.16 5.09 22.40
C PRO A 69 -7.59 4.95 20.98
N GLN A 70 -6.29 5.14 20.78
CA GLN A 70 -5.59 5.16 19.48
C GLN A 70 -5.86 3.91 18.64
N ARG A 71 -5.96 2.75 19.30
CA ARG A 71 -6.30 1.46 18.70
C ARG A 71 -7.55 1.50 17.84
N TYR A 72 -8.61 2.18 18.30
CA TYR A 72 -9.87 2.24 17.55
C TYR A 72 -9.72 3.09 16.28
N LEU A 73 -9.08 4.25 16.41
CA LEU A 73 -8.78 5.13 15.28
C LEU A 73 -7.93 4.38 14.23
N TRP A 74 -6.85 3.73 14.67
CA TRP A 74 -5.96 2.98 13.79
C TRP A 74 -6.68 1.85 13.05
N ARG A 75 -7.44 1.01 13.76
CA ARG A 75 -8.18 -0.12 13.17
C ARG A 75 -9.20 0.34 12.13
N ILE A 76 -9.94 1.41 12.38
CA ILE A 76 -10.91 1.98 11.42
C ILE A 76 -10.18 2.50 10.18
N CYS A 77 -9.13 3.31 10.35
CA CYS A 77 -8.36 3.87 9.24
C CYS A 77 -7.71 2.77 8.39
N ILE A 78 -7.16 1.72 8.99
CA ILE A 78 -6.58 0.59 8.25
C ILE A 78 -7.65 -0.22 7.51
N ALA A 79 -8.81 -0.47 8.12
CA ALA A 79 -9.90 -1.17 7.42
C ALA A 79 -10.37 -0.40 6.18
N LEU A 80 -10.55 0.92 6.31
CA LEU A 80 -10.92 1.81 5.21
C LEU A 80 -9.81 1.98 4.17
N HIS A 81 -8.54 1.83 4.56
CA HIS A 81 -7.38 1.89 3.66
C HIS A 81 -7.18 0.60 2.86
N CYS A 82 -7.24 -0.56 3.52
CA CYS A 82 -6.97 -1.85 2.91
C CYS A 82 -8.08 -2.27 1.93
N THR A 83 -9.33 -1.87 2.17
CA THR A 83 -10.47 -2.22 1.30
C THR A 83 -10.25 -1.74 -0.15
N PRO A 84 -9.98 -0.44 -0.41
CA PRO A 84 -9.47 0.06 -1.69
C PRO A 84 -8.26 -0.70 -2.25
N ARG A 85 -7.29 -1.05 -1.42
CA ARG A 85 -6.03 -1.67 -1.87
C ARG A 85 -6.25 -3.06 -2.46
N PHE A 86 -7.20 -3.84 -1.92
CA PHE A 86 -7.60 -5.10 -2.56
C PHE A 86 -8.14 -4.86 -3.98
N ALA A 87 -8.98 -3.85 -4.18
CA ALA A 87 -9.47 -3.50 -5.53
C ALA A 87 -8.33 -3.07 -6.47
N VAL A 88 -7.38 -2.27 -5.96
CA VAL A 88 -6.20 -1.84 -6.72
C VAL A 88 -5.31 -3.04 -7.12
N ALA A 89 -5.21 -4.08 -6.29
CA ALA A 89 -4.49 -5.31 -6.65
C ALA A 89 -5.09 -5.98 -7.90
N PHE A 90 -6.43 -6.06 -7.99
CA PHE A 90 -7.11 -6.53 -9.20
C PHE A 90 -6.91 -5.60 -10.39
N MET A 91 -6.89 -4.28 -10.19
CA MET A 91 -6.62 -3.32 -11.25
C MET A 91 -5.23 -3.52 -11.86
N TYR A 92 -4.19 -3.67 -11.04
CA TYR A 92 -2.83 -3.97 -11.52
C TYR A 92 -2.77 -5.32 -12.24
N PHE A 93 -3.39 -6.37 -11.70
CA PHE A 93 -3.46 -7.67 -12.35
C PHE A 93 -4.06 -7.58 -13.76
N ASN A 94 -5.20 -6.91 -13.90
CA ASN A 94 -5.88 -6.74 -15.19
C ASN A 94 -5.08 -5.84 -16.14
N MET A 95 -4.47 -4.77 -15.63
CA MET A 95 -3.62 -3.88 -16.41
C MET A 95 -2.45 -4.65 -17.01
N TYR A 96 -1.68 -5.39 -16.20
CA TYR A 96 -0.53 -6.16 -16.69
C TYR A 96 -0.94 -7.29 -17.63
N LYS A 97 -2.04 -7.99 -17.35
CA LYS A 97 -2.61 -8.99 -18.26
C LYS A 97 -2.96 -8.39 -19.61
N GLY A 98 -3.44 -7.14 -19.65
CA GLY A 98 -3.72 -6.40 -20.88
C GLY A 98 -2.50 -6.17 -21.77
N PHE A 99 -1.29 -6.16 -21.21
CA PHE A 99 -0.03 -6.01 -21.96
C PHE A 99 0.55 -7.34 -22.47
N LEU A 100 -0.09 -8.49 -22.18
CA LEU A 100 0.45 -9.80 -22.53
C LEU A 100 0.77 -9.95 -24.03
N GLN A 101 -0.07 -9.40 -24.91
CA GLN A 101 0.13 -9.47 -26.36
C GLN A 101 1.31 -8.64 -26.85
N SER A 102 1.72 -7.62 -26.09
CA SER A 102 2.88 -6.78 -26.39
C SER A 102 4.20 -7.44 -25.96
N ILE A 103 4.14 -8.47 -25.09
CA ILE A 103 5.32 -9.21 -24.65
C ILE A 103 5.70 -10.28 -25.69
N LYS A 104 7.01 -10.40 -25.96
CA LYS A 104 7.58 -11.44 -26.83
C LYS A 104 7.07 -12.84 -26.42
N LYS A 105 6.67 -13.65 -27.40
CA LYS A 105 6.07 -14.99 -27.20
C LYS A 105 6.88 -15.87 -26.24
N GLU A 106 8.20 -15.85 -26.35
CA GLU A 106 9.14 -16.61 -25.50
C GLU A 106 9.02 -16.31 -24.00
N HIS A 107 8.63 -15.08 -23.63
CA HIS A 107 8.54 -14.64 -22.24
C HIS A 107 7.12 -14.60 -21.68
N GLN A 108 6.08 -14.88 -22.48
CA GLN A 108 4.68 -14.74 -22.07
C GLN A 108 4.31 -15.64 -20.87
N SER A 109 4.81 -16.87 -20.83
CA SER A 109 4.54 -17.81 -19.73
C SER A 109 5.14 -17.33 -18.40
N LEU A 110 6.39 -16.87 -18.44
CA LEU A 110 7.06 -16.28 -17.28
C LEU A 110 6.32 -15.02 -16.82
N PHE A 111 6.00 -14.12 -17.75
CA PHE A 111 5.30 -12.88 -17.45
C PHE A 111 3.94 -13.13 -16.78
N LEU A 112 3.14 -14.09 -17.27
CA LEU A 112 1.89 -14.50 -16.63
C LEU A 112 2.09 -15.04 -15.22
N THR A 113 3.13 -15.83 -15.00
CA THR A 113 3.48 -16.36 -13.67
C THR A 113 3.82 -15.23 -12.72
N LEU A 114 4.68 -14.29 -13.15
CA LEU A 114 5.07 -13.13 -12.35
C LEU A 114 3.87 -12.23 -12.03
N ILE A 115 2.95 -12.00 -12.96
CA ILE A 115 1.72 -11.24 -12.67
C ILE A 115 0.89 -11.90 -11.57
N LYS A 116 0.70 -13.23 -11.63
CA LYS A 116 -0.04 -13.99 -10.61
C LYS A 116 0.66 -13.92 -9.25
N VAL A 117 1.99 -14.09 -9.22
CA VAL A 117 2.78 -13.99 -7.99
C VAL A 117 2.67 -12.57 -7.41
N ASN A 118 2.83 -11.53 -8.23
CA ASN A 118 2.71 -10.15 -7.81
C ASN A 118 1.32 -9.84 -7.21
N PHE A 119 0.26 -10.37 -7.82
CA PHE A 119 -1.09 -10.24 -7.30
C PHE A 119 -1.22 -10.88 -5.90
N TRP A 120 -0.81 -12.14 -5.74
CA TRP A 120 -0.89 -12.82 -4.44
C TRP A 120 -0.01 -12.18 -3.37
N LEU A 121 1.19 -11.70 -3.72
CA LEU A 121 2.03 -10.95 -2.81
C LEU A 121 1.31 -9.70 -2.27
N ASN A 122 0.63 -8.94 -3.14
CA ASN A 122 -0.15 -7.77 -2.72
C ASN A 122 -1.34 -8.18 -1.83
N ILE A 123 -2.06 -9.27 -2.17
CA ILE A 123 -3.16 -9.79 -1.32
C ILE A 123 -2.63 -10.17 0.07
N MET A 124 -1.51 -10.87 0.15
CA MET A 124 -0.89 -11.27 1.42
C MET A 124 -0.36 -10.08 2.21
N GLU A 125 0.25 -9.09 1.55
CA GLU A 125 0.69 -7.83 2.16
C GLU A 125 -0.49 -7.10 2.83
N ASN A 126 -1.60 -6.91 2.11
CA ASN A 126 -2.78 -6.25 2.69
C ASN A 126 -3.41 -7.07 3.84
N SER A 127 -3.46 -8.39 3.69
CA SER A 127 -4.04 -9.28 4.70
C SER A 127 -3.20 -9.28 5.98
N SER A 128 -1.86 -9.30 5.85
CA SER A 128 -0.95 -9.22 6.98
C SER A 128 -0.92 -7.83 7.62
N LEU A 129 -1.10 -6.75 6.85
CA LEU A 129 -1.30 -5.40 7.40
C LEU A 129 -2.57 -5.29 8.26
N ILE A 130 -3.67 -5.94 7.84
CA ILE A 130 -4.86 -6.07 8.69
C ILE A 130 -4.53 -6.93 9.91
N GLY A 131 -3.87 -8.07 9.73
CA GLY A 131 -3.50 -8.97 10.82
C GLY A 131 -2.69 -8.29 11.93
N VAL A 132 -1.61 -7.58 11.57
CA VAL A 132 -0.74 -6.86 12.52
C VAL A 132 -1.47 -5.70 13.22
N THR A 133 -2.51 -5.16 12.60
CA THR A 133 -3.36 -4.09 13.16
C THR A 133 -4.38 -4.62 14.17
N TYR A 134 -4.94 -5.81 13.92
CA TYR A 134 -5.99 -6.37 14.77
C TYR A 134 -5.46 -7.25 15.89
N ILE A 135 -4.36 -7.97 15.67
CA ILE A 135 -3.69 -8.77 16.71
C ILE A 135 -2.62 -7.90 17.35
N SER A 136 -2.90 -7.36 18.54
CA SER A 136 -1.93 -6.47 19.22
C SER A 136 -0.72 -7.26 19.73
N ASN A 137 0.45 -6.62 19.70
CA ASN A 137 1.65 -7.11 20.38
C ASN A 137 1.45 -7.32 21.89
N LYS A 138 0.56 -6.56 22.54
CA LYS A 138 0.19 -6.76 23.96
C LYS A 138 -0.71 -7.99 24.18
N GLU A 139 -1.48 -8.39 23.17
CA GLU A 139 -2.40 -9.54 23.24
C GLU A 139 -1.68 -10.86 22.93
N ASN A 140 -0.89 -10.89 21.86
CA ASN A 140 -0.12 -12.06 21.47
C ASN A 140 1.12 -11.68 20.67
N TYR A 141 2.22 -11.41 21.39
CA TYR A 141 3.49 -11.03 20.78
C TYR A 141 4.02 -12.05 19.75
N PRO A 142 4.09 -13.37 20.02
CA PRO A 142 4.60 -14.34 19.04
C PRO A 142 3.84 -14.32 17.71
N ILE A 143 2.50 -14.29 17.74
CA ILE A 143 1.71 -14.26 16.51
C ILE A 143 1.88 -12.91 15.79
N HIS A 144 1.83 -11.80 16.53
CA HIS A 144 2.03 -10.46 15.97
C HIS A 144 3.37 -10.35 15.23
N GLU A 145 4.46 -10.83 15.84
CA GLU A 145 5.79 -10.86 15.24
C GLU A 145 5.80 -11.65 13.92
N LYS A 146 5.21 -12.86 13.89
CA LYS A 146 5.17 -13.66 12.66
C LYS A 146 4.36 -13.00 11.55
N ILE A 147 3.23 -12.36 11.88
CA ILE A 147 2.44 -11.62 10.90
C ILE A 147 3.22 -10.42 10.36
N PHE A 148 3.93 -9.70 11.23
CA PHE A 148 4.79 -8.60 10.81
C PHE A 148 5.90 -9.06 9.86
N ILE A 149 6.53 -10.22 10.13
CA ILE A 149 7.53 -10.80 9.21
C ILE A 149 6.91 -11.14 7.84
N VAL A 150 5.70 -11.72 7.82
CA VAL A 150 4.98 -12.00 6.57
C VAL A 150 4.67 -10.70 5.82
N PHE A 151 4.22 -9.65 6.51
CA PHE A 151 4.00 -8.33 5.92
C PHE A 151 5.27 -7.78 5.29
N MET A 152 6.39 -7.81 6.00
CA MET A 152 7.68 -7.33 5.50
C MET A 152 8.14 -8.08 4.25
N ALA A 153 8.15 -9.42 4.31
CA ALA A 153 8.59 -10.25 3.19
C ALA A 153 7.71 -10.05 1.95
N THR A 154 6.38 -10.06 2.14
CA THR A 154 5.44 -9.90 1.02
C THR A 154 5.48 -8.49 0.44
N SER A 155 5.61 -7.45 1.26
CA SER A 155 5.76 -6.06 0.80
C SER A 155 7.04 -5.86 -0.01
N LEU A 156 8.18 -6.38 0.44
CA LEU A 156 9.45 -6.24 -0.28
C LEU A 156 9.41 -6.96 -1.63
N CYS A 157 8.93 -8.21 -1.64
CA CYS A 157 8.79 -8.98 -2.86
C CYS A 157 7.78 -8.34 -3.84
N TYR A 158 6.65 -7.85 -3.33
CA TYR A 158 5.66 -7.14 -4.14
C TYR A 158 6.26 -5.87 -4.74
N MET A 159 6.90 -5.02 -3.94
CA MET A 159 7.46 -3.75 -4.43
C MET A 159 8.51 -3.97 -5.51
N LEU A 160 9.41 -4.95 -5.31
CA LEU A 160 10.40 -5.34 -6.31
C LEU A 160 9.74 -5.83 -7.60
N LEU A 161 8.86 -6.83 -7.47
CA LEU A 161 8.25 -7.49 -8.63
C LEU A 161 7.34 -6.54 -9.41
N ASN A 162 6.55 -5.73 -8.72
CA ASN A 162 5.69 -4.72 -9.32
C ASN A 162 6.51 -3.66 -10.07
N THR A 163 7.68 -3.28 -9.54
CA THR A 163 8.59 -2.34 -10.22
C THR A 163 9.19 -2.95 -11.51
N ILE A 164 9.58 -4.23 -11.46
CA ILE A 164 10.06 -4.96 -12.64
C ILE A 164 8.95 -5.08 -13.70
N LEU A 165 7.76 -5.53 -13.30
CA LEU A 165 6.60 -5.67 -14.18
C LEU A 165 6.17 -4.32 -14.78
N PHE A 166 6.23 -3.25 -13.98
CA PHE A 166 5.94 -1.90 -14.45
C PHE A 166 6.92 -1.49 -15.55
N ARG A 167 8.23 -1.70 -15.36
CA ARG A 167 9.22 -1.38 -16.41
C ARG A 167 9.06 -2.26 -17.65
N TRP A 168 8.77 -3.54 -17.47
CA TRP A 168 8.64 -4.50 -18.57
C TRP A 168 7.44 -4.20 -19.49
N THR A 169 6.40 -3.53 -18.98
CA THR A 169 5.18 -3.23 -19.75
C THR A 169 5.18 -1.86 -20.42
N ARG A 170 6.29 -1.11 -20.38
CA ARG A 170 6.36 0.27 -20.89
C ARG A 170 7.42 0.41 -21.98
N ASP A 171 7.02 0.18 -23.23
CA ASP A 171 7.88 0.40 -24.41
C ASP A 171 8.02 1.90 -24.74
N LYS A 172 6.91 2.65 -24.72
CA LYS A 172 6.88 4.11 -24.87
C LYS A 172 6.63 4.74 -23.51
N VAL A 173 7.68 5.26 -22.89
CA VAL A 173 7.62 5.85 -21.55
C VAL A 173 7.14 7.29 -21.65
N THR A 174 5.99 7.59 -21.04
CA THR A 174 5.57 8.98 -20.85
C THR A 174 6.26 9.60 -19.63
N GLU A 175 6.31 10.93 -19.53
CA GLU A 175 6.91 11.63 -18.39
C GLU A 175 6.32 11.18 -17.03
N ALA A 176 5.00 10.96 -16.99
CA ALA A 176 4.31 10.45 -15.81
C ALA A 176 4.74 9.01 -15.44
N ASP A 177 4.99 8.16 -16.45
CA ASP A 177 5.46 6.78 -16.20
C ASP A 177 6.89 6.78 -15.67
N GLU A 178 7.75 7.67 -16.18
CA GLU A 178 9.12 7.84 -15.69
C GLU A 178 9.12 8.36 -14.25
N LYS A 179 8.24 9.33 -13.93
CA LYS A 179 8.05 9.81 -12.55
C LYS A 179 7.59 8.68 -11.63
N SER A 180 6.59 7.89 -12.06
CA SER A 180 6.11 6.73 -11.29
C SER A 180 7.25 5.73 -11.03
N PHE A 181 8.02 5.38 -12.07
CA PHE A 181 9.13 4.45 -11.95
C PHE A 181 10.20 4.94 -10.97
N LYS A 182 10.61 6.22 -11.05
CA LYS A 182 11.57 6.81 -10.11
C LYS A 182 11.09 6.74 -8.67
N TRP A 183 9.82 7.06 -8.42
CA TRP A 183 9.24 6.93 -7.08
C TRP A 183 9.17 5.48 -6.60
N LYS A 184 8.80 4.53 -7.47
CA LYS A 184 8.80 3.10 -7.12
C LYS A 184 10.19 2.61 -6.71
N VAL A 185 11.23 2.96 -7.47
CA VAL A 185 12.63 2.62 -7.17
C VAL A 185 13.08 3.29 -5.88
N LEU A 186 12.82 4.60 -5.71
CA LEU A 186 13.19 5.32 -4.49
C LEU A 186 12.55 4.66 -3.25
N MET A 187 11.25 4.41 -3.29
CA MET A 187 10.54 3.75 -2.19
C MET A 187 11.06 2.33 -1.95
N PHE A 188 11.34 1.55 -2.99
CA PHE A 188 11.94 0.22 -2.84
C PHE A 188 13.32 0.27 -2.16
N CYS A 189 14.20 1.19 -2.57
CA CYS A 189 15.50 1.36 -1.93
C CYS A 189 15.35 1.81 -0.47
N SER A 190 14.45 2.76 -0.20
CA SER A 190 14.20 3.26 1.16
C SER A 190 13.70 2.17 2.11
N ILE A 191 12.76 1.32 1.68
CA ILE A 191 12.23 0.24 2.53
C ILE A 191 13.30 -0.84 2.77
N MET A 192 14.17 -1.13 1.81
CA MET A 192 15.27 -2.07 1.97
C MET A 192 16.29 -1.58 3.01
N VAL A 193 16.70 -0.31 2.92
CA VAL A 193 17.62 0.30 3.90
C VAL A 193 16.99 0.31 5.29
N ALA A 194 15.72 0.71 5.39
CA ALA A 194 15.01 0.72 6.67
C ALA A 194 14.82 -0.68 7.24
N THR A 195 14.58 -1.70 6.41
CA THR A 195 14.49 -3.11 6.86
C THR A 195 15.82 -3.61 7.42
N ALA A 196 16.94 -3.29 6.76
CA ALA A 196 18.26 -3.65 7.27
C ALA A 196 18.54 -2.98 8.63
N GLY A 197 18.21 -1.69 8.75
CA GLY A 197 18.30 -0.97 10.03
C GLY A 197 17.41 -1.58 11.11
N LEU A 198 16.16 -1.90 10.79
CA LEU A 198 15.21 -2.54 11.69
C LEU A 198 15.78 -3.84 12.25
N LEU A 199 16.30 -4.74 11.40
CA LEU A 199 16.87 -6.01 11.83
C LEU A 199 18.11 -5.81 12.72
N PHE A 200 19.00 -4.89 12.35
CA PHE A 200 20.19 -4.56 13.12
C PHE A 200 19.85 -4.06 14.53
N PHE A 201 18.95 -3.09 14.63
CA PHE A 201 18.54 -2.52 15.92
C PHE A 201 17.67 -3.47 16.75
N PHE A 202 16.89 -4.34 16.09
CA PHE A 202 16.14 -5.40 16.77
C PHE A 202 17.08 -6.38 17.49
N VAL A 203 18.14 -6.85 16.80
CA VAL A 203 19.15 -7.74 17.40
C VAL A 203 19.85 -7.04 18.57
N LYS A 204 20.27 -5.78 18.39
CA LYS A 204 20.89 -4.99 19.47
C LYS A 204 19.99 -4.83 20.68
N HIS A 205 18.72 -4.53 20.48
CA HIS A 205 17.79 -4.41 21.58
C HIS A 205 17.56 -5.77 22.26
N ARG A 206 17.32 -6.84 21.49
CA ARG A 206 16.91 -8.14 22.04
C ARG A 206 18.03 -8.88 22.77
N PHE A 207 19.26 -8.82 22.27
CA PHE A 207 20.37 -9.58 22.81
C PHE A 207 21.31 -8.76 23.69
N HIS A 208 21.43 -7.46 23.42
CA HIS A 208 22.38 -6.60 24.13
C HIS A 208 21.69 -5.57 25.03
N CYS A 209 20.36 -5.43 24.97
CA CYS A 209 19.59 -4.42 25.71
C CYS A 209 20.24 -3.02 25.64
N GLU A 210 20.81 -2.66 24.48
CA GLU A 210 21.46 -1.36 24.30
C GLU A 210 20.42 -0.23 24.47
N PRO A 211 20.72 0.83 25.25
CA PRO A 211 19.86 2.00 25.35
C PRO A 211 19.58 2.60 23.96
N LEU A 212 18.37 3.09 23.74
CA LEU A 212 17.90 3.68 22.46
C LEU A 212 17.85 2.73 21.26
N ALA A 213 18.34 1.49 21.35
CA ALA A 213 18.27 0.55 20.23
C ALA A 213 16.82 0.31 19.78
N PHE A 214 15.88 0.22 20.72
CA PHE A 214 14.46 0.10 20.38
C PHE A 214 13.90 1.39 19.75
N SER A 215 14.37 2.57 20.15
CA SER A 215 13.96 3.83 19.50
C SER A 215 14.40 3.89 18.03
N TRP A 216 15.61 3.42 17.71
CA TRP A 216 16.09 3.31 16.33
C TRP A 216 15.35 2.24 15.53
N PHE A 217 15.05 1.10 16.15
CA PHE A 217 14.15 0.09 15.58
C PHE A 217 12.79 0.71 15.21
N SER A 218 12.16 1.43 16.15
CA SER A 218 10.88 2.10 15.94
C SER A 218 10.96 3.12 14.81
N LEU A 219 12.04 3.92 14.73
CA LEU A 219 12.25 4.86 13.63
C LEU A 219 12.25 4.16 12.28
N CYS A 220 12.94 3.02 12.17
CA CYS A 220 12.92 2.22 10.94
C CYS A 220 11.51 1.71 10.60
N GLU A 221 10.70 1.30 11.59
CA GLU A 221 9.29 0.94 11.36
C GLU A 221 8.48 2.09 10.76
N TYR A 222 8.64 3.33 11.27
CA TYR A 222 7.96 4.50 10.68
C TYR A 222 8.41 4.74 9.24
N VAL A 223 9.71 4.66 8.96
CA VAL A 223 10.22 4.80 7.59
C VAL A 223 9.63 3.72 6.68
N ILE A 224 9.57 2.47 7.12
CA ILE A 224 8.96 1.36 6.38
C ILE A 224 7.48 1.66 6.08
N ALA A 225 6.70 2.08 7.08
CA ALA A 225 5.28 2.36 6.94
C ALA A 225 5.00 3.47 5.91
N TYR A 226 5.68 4.62 6.03
CA TYR A 226 5.53 5.73 5.08
C TYR A 226 6.05 5.37 3.69
N THR A 227 7.10 4.57 3.60
CA THR A 227 7.63 4.12 2.32
C THR A 227 6.68 3.16 1.61
N ASN A 228 6.04 2.24 2.34
CA ASN A 228 4.99 1.37 1.81
C ASN A 228 3.81 2.20 1.27
N MET A 229 3.32 3.15 2.08
CA MET A 229 2.26 4.09 1.68
C MET A 229 2.65 4.89 0.42
N GLY A 230 3.88 5.41 0.39
CA GLY A 230 4.42 6.16 -0.75
C GLY A 230 4.54 5.31 -2.02
N PHE A 231 4.93 4.04 -1.90
CA PHE A 231 4.95 3.12 -3.03
C PHE A 231 3.56 2.88 -3.59
N HIS A 232 2.55 2.60 -2.74
CA HIS A 232 1.17 2.42 -3.22
C HIS A 232 0.57 3.71 -3.79
N MET A 233 1.00 4.88 -3.32
CA MET A 233 0.62 6.18 -3.91
C MET A 233 1.06 6.33 -5.38
N THR A 234 2.10 5.62 -5.83
CA THR A 234 2.53 5.66 -7.24
C THR A 234 1.43 5.19 -8.21
N ALA A 235 0.43 4.44 -7.72
CA ALA A 235 -0.77 4.10 -8.48
C ALA A 235 -1.52 5.33 -9.00
N ALA A 236 -1.42 6.49 -8.34
CA ALA A 236 -1.98 7.75 -8.81
C ALA A 236 -1.43 8.18 -10.19
N TYR A 237 -0.16 7.88 -10.47
CA TYR A 237 0.46 8.10 -11.77
C TYR A 237 0.08 7.00 -12.77
N ASP A 238 0.09 5.74 -12.32
CA ASP A 238 -0.13 4.56 -13.17
C ASP A 238 -1.56 4.52 -13.74
N PHE A 239 -2.54 4.94 -12.94
CA PHE A 239 -3.95 4.96 -13.30
C PHE A 239 -4.50 6.38 -13.47
N ARG A 240 -3.67 7.36 -13.84
CA ARG A 240 -4.07 8.77 -14.01
C ARG A 240 -5.25 9.00 -14.96
N ASN A 241 -5.43 8.10 -15.93
CA ASN A 241 -6.52 8.16 -16.91
C ASN A 241 -7.80 7.42 -16.45
N VAL A 242 -7.78 6.80 -15.27
CA VAL A 242 -8.93 6.08 -14.71
C VAL A 242 -9.78 7.03 -13.88
N THR A 243 -11.09 7.00 -14.12
CA THR A 243 -12.09 7.77 -13.39
C THR A 243 -13.21 6.83 -12.95
N PHE A 244 -13.62 6.96 -11.69
CA PHE A 244 -14.79 6.28 -11.15
C PHE A 244 -16.01 7.17 -11.33
N TYR A 245 -17.11 6.56 -11.79
CA TYR A 245 -18.39 7.22 -11.99
C TYR A 245 -19.46 6.51 -11.14
N ALA A 246 -20.23 7.28 -10.38
CA ALA A 246 -21.44 6.79 -9.72
C ALA A 246 -22.67 7.28 -10.49
N CYS A 247 -23.50 6.36 -10.96
CA CYS A 247 -24.69 6.66 -11.77
C CYS A 247 -25.97 6.21 -11.03
N THR A 248 -27.12 6.80 -11.37
CA THR A 248 -28.41 6.36 -10.81
C THR A 248 -28.85 5.00 -11.37
N PRO A 249 -29.56 4.17 -10.58
CA PRO A 249 -30.00 2.84 -11.02
C PRO A 249 -30.86 2.84 -12.28
N ALA A 250 -31.71 3.87 -12.46
CA ALA A 250 -32.60 4.01 -13.62
C ALA A 250 -31.86 4.17 -14.96
N VAL A 251 -30.56 4.51 -14.93
CA VAL A 251 -29.75 4.81 -16.10
C VAL A 251 -28.68 3.73 -16.37
N TYR A 252 -28.28 2.97 -15.34
CA TYR A 252 -27.34 1.85 -15.48
C TYR A 252 -27.85 0.78 -16.46
N SER A 253 -29.17 0.53 -16.49
CA SER A 253 -29.83 -0.40 -17.42
C SER A 253 -29.78 0.03 -18.89
N THR A 254 -29.37 1.27 -19.18
CA THR A 254 -29.28 1.82 -20.54
C THR A 254 -27.84 1.94 -21.06
N LEU A 255 -26.85 1.68 -20.21
CA LEU A 255 -25.44 1.69 -20.61
C LEU A 255 -25.07 0.34 -21.26
N PRO A 256 -24.44 0.33 -22.44
CA PRO A 256 -23.95 -0.91 -23.03
C PRO A 256 -22.91 -1.55 -22.10
N ILE A 257 -23.03 -2.85 -21.85
CA ILE A 257 -22.16 -3.63 -20.94
C ILE A 257 -20.66 -3.47 -21.27
N ASN A 258 -20.33 -3.12 -22.52
CA ASN A 258 -18.95 -2.84 -22.97
C ASN A 258 -18.38 -1.47 -22.51
N GLY A 259 -19.16 -0.61 -21.86
CA GLY A 259 -18.73 0.70 -21.35
C GLY A 259 -17.98 0.65 -20.02
N MET A 260 -17.87 -0.52 -19.37
CA MET A 260 -17.19 -0.65 -18.07
C MET A 260 -15.65 -0.63 -18.16
N LEU A 261 -15.09 -0.65 -19.37
CA LEU A 261 -13.64 -0.56 -19.62
C LEU A 261 -13.36 0.34 -20.83
N VAL A 262 -13.66 1.63 -20.74
CA VAL A 262 -13.17 2.59 -21.74
C VAL A 262 -11.69 2.83 -21.50
N ASN A 263 -10.85 2.05 -22.18
CA ASN A 263 -9.44 2.37 -22.36
C ASN A 263 -9.36 3.48 -23.43
N ASN A 264 -9.06 4.71 -23.03
CA ASN A 264 -9.04 5.90 -23.90
C ASN A 264 -7.97 5.89 -25.03
N ASN A 265 -7.22 4.81 -25.21
CA ASN A 265 -6.12 4.72 -26.17
C ASN A 265 -6.52 4.43 -27.63
N LYS A 266 -7.81 4.44 -28.00
CA LYS A 266 -8.26 4.11 -29.37
C LYS A 266 -8.57 5.29 -30.30
N LYS A 267 -8.29 6.54 -29.91
CA LYS A 267 -8.68 7.74 -30.70
C LYS A 267 -7.56 8.58 -31.31
N GLN A 268 -6.38 8.01 -31.51
CA GLN A 268 -5.35 8.64 -32.36
C GLN A 268 -4.79 7.63 -33.36
N ARG A 269 -5.45 7.56 -34.52
CA ARG A 269 -4.82 7.27 -35.80
C ARG A 269 -4.72 8.58 -36.56
#